data_AF-A0AAD8ZT16-F1
#
_entry.id   AF-A0AAD8ZT16-F1
#
_cell.length_a   1.000
_cell.length_b   1.000
_cell.length_c   1.000
_cell.angle_alpha   90.00
_cell.angle_beta   90.00
_cell.angle_gamma   90.00
#
_symmetry.space_group_name_H-M   'P 1'
#
loop_
_entity.id
_entity.type
_entity.pdbx_description
1 polymer ?
#
loop_
_entity_poly.entity_id
_entity_poly.type
_entity_poly.pdbx_seq_one_letter_code
_entity_poly.pdbx_strand_id
1 'polypeptide(L)'
;MEHTVPKNKLKKLSEDSLTKQPEEVFDVLEKLGEGSYGSVFKAIHKESGQVVAIKQVPVESDLQEIIKEISIMQQCDSPYVVKYYGSYFKNTDLWIVMEYCGAGSVSDIIRLRNKTLTEDEIATILKSTLKGLEYLHFMRKIHRDIKAGNILLNTEGHAKLADFGVAGQLTDTMAKRNTVIGTPFWMAPEVIQEIGYNCVADIWSLGITSIEMAEGKPPYADIHPMRAIFMIPTNPPPTFRKPELWSDDFTDFVKKCLVKNPEQRATATQLLQHPFITNAKPVTILRDLITEAMDMKAKRQQEQQRELEEEDENSEEEVEVDSHTMVKSGSESAGTMRATGTMSDGAQTMIEHGSTMLESDLGTMVINSDEEDEEEDVGSMRRNPTAQQGQRPSFMDYFDKQDSNKAQESYNHNQHDRYLIPKTAFPDNWKVPQDGDFDFLKNLDFEELQMRLSALDPMMEREIEELRQRYTAKRQPILDAMDAKKRRQQNF
;
A
#
# COMPACT_ATOMS: atom_id res chain seq x y z
N MET A 1 -40.13 20.84 20.73
CA MET A 1 -39.06 20.73 19.72
C MET A 1 -37.88 20.09 20.43
N GLU A 2 -37.77 18.77 20.28
CA GLU A 2 -36.65 18.01 20.85
C GLU A 2 -35.36 18.45 20.17
N HIS A 3 -34.40 18.90 20.98
CA HIS A 3 -33.03 19.06 20.53
C HIS A 3 -32.45 17.67 20.29
N THR A 4 -32.36 17.27 19.02
CA THR A 4 -31.61 16.09 18.60
C THR A 4 -30.14 16.29 18.96
N VAL A 5 -29.68 15.52 19.95
CA VAL A 5 -28.27 15.34 20.29
C VAL A 5 -27.52 14.91 19.01
N PRO A 6 -26.31 15.44 18.72
CA PRO A 6 -25.55 15.00 17.55
C PRO A 6 -25.28 13.49 17.64
N LYS A 7 -25.46 12.76 16.53
CA LYS A 7 -25.11 11.33 16.42
C LYS A 7 -23.72 11.09 17.02
N ASN A 8 -23.64 10.14 17.95
CA ASN A 8 -22.49 9.90 18.84
C ASN A 8 -21.17 9.80 18.06
N LYS A 9 -20.17 10.61 18.43
CA LYS A 9 -18.78 10.38 18.03
C LYS A 9 -18.39 8.95 18.45
N LEU A 10 -17.88 8.17 17.49
CA LEU A 10 -17.42 6.81 17.76
C LEU A 10 -16.36 6.83 18.88
N LYS A 11 -16.56 5.96 19.87
CA LYS A 11 -15.61 5.69 20.95
C LYS A 11 -14.73 4.51 20.57
N LYS A 12 -13.82 4.09 21.44
CA LYS A 12 -13.16 2.79 21.29
C LYS A 12 -14.19 1.68 21.13
N LEU A 13 -13.91 0.71 20.28
CA LEU A 13 -14.78 -0.42 20.02
C LEU A 13 -14.98 -1.22 21.31
N SER A 14 -16.20 -1.72 21.51
CA SER A 14 -16.49 -2.62 22.64
C SER A 14 -15.81 -3.96 22.44
N GLU A 15 -15.60 -4.69 23.53
CA GLU A 15 -15.08 -6.06 23.49
C GLU A 15 -15.97 -6.96 22.61
N ASP A 16 -17.29 -6.83 22.73
CA ASP A 16 -18.27 -7.53 21.88
C ASP A 16 -18.13 -7.20 20.38
N SER A 17 -17.69 -5.99 20.05
CA SER A 17 -17.46 -5.59 18.66
C SER A 17 -16.11 -6.11 18.15
N LEU A 18 -15.11 -6.21 19.01
CA LEU A 18 -13.76 -6.69 18.68
C LEU A 18 -13.69 -8.22 18.51
N THR A 19 -14.65 -8.97 19.05
CA THR A 19 -14.74 -10.43 18.88
C THR A 19 -15.43 -10.88 17.59
N LYS A 20 -16.08 -9.96 16.87
CA LYS A 20 -16.72 -10.22 15.56
C LYS A 20 -15.70 -10.11 14.43
N GLN A 21 -16.02 -10.69 13.27
CA GLN A 21 -15.27 -10.45 12.05
C GLN A 21 -15.41 -8.98 11.62
N PRO A 22 -14.36 -8.33 11.10
CA PRO A 22 -14.41 -6.91 10.77
C PRO A 22 -15.47 -6.56 9.72
N GLU A 23 -15.78 -7.48 8.79
CA GLU A 23 -16.83 -7.30 7.77
C GLU A 23 -18.25 -7.28 8.36
N GLU A 24 -18.45 -7.88 9.54
CA GLU A 24 -19.74 -7.82 10.23
C GLU A 24 -19.96 -6.47 10.90
N VAL A 25 -18.87 -5.74 11.16
CA VAL A 25 -18.85 -4.48 11.93
C VAL A 25 -18.72 -3.26 11.02
N PHE A 26 -18.00 -3.40 9.90
CA PHE A 26 -17.70 -2.31 8.97
C PHE A 26 -18.11 -2.65 7.54
N ASP A 27 -18.62 -1.65 6.84
CA ASP A 27 -18.69 -1.65 5.38
C ASP A 27 -17.44 -0.95 4.84
N VAL A 28 -16.52 -1.73 4.26
CA VAL A 28 -15.33 -1.20 3.60
C VAL A 28 -15.75 -0.59 2.25
N LEU A 29 -15.31 0.63 2.01
CA LEU A 29 -15.63 1.40 0.81
C LEU A 29 -14.40 1.47 -0.11
N GLU A 30 -13.93 2.66 -0.43
CA GLU A 30 -12.82 2.93 -1.32
C GLU A 30 -11.44 2.84 -0.64
N LYS A 31 -10.43 2.43 -1.41
CA LYS A 31 -9.02 2.57 -1.04
C LYS A 31 -8.65 4.05 -1.05
N LEU A 32 -8.11 4.54 0.07
CA LEU A 32 -7.68 5.94 0.24
C LEU A 32 -6.23 6.16 -0.21
N GLY A 33 -5.40 5.12 -0.10
CA GLY A 33 -4.00 5.15 -0.48
C GLY A 33 -3.25 3.91 -0.01
N GLU A 34 -1.96 3.87 -0.34
CA GLU A 34 -1.04 2.81 0.05
C GLU A 34 0.30 3.45 0.43
N GLY A 35 0.86 3.01 1.55
CA GLY A 35 2.16 3.43 2.04
C GLY A 35 3.10 2.25 2.20
N SER A 36 4.30 2.50 2.74
CA SER A 36 5.33 1.47 2.96
C SER A 36 4.91 0.32 3.88
N TYR A 37 3.84 0.51 4.66
CA TYR A 37 3.38 -0.42 5.68
C TYR A 37 2.01 -1.04 5.35
N GLY A 38 1.45 -0.75 4.17
CA GLY A 38 0.18 -1.33 3.74
C GLY A 38 -0.84 -0.31 3.21
N SER A 39 -2.07 -0.80 3.03
CA SER A 39 -3.15 -0.06 2.38
C SER A 39 -4.10 0.57 3.39
N VAL A 40 -4.62 1.75 3.10
CA VAL A 40 -5.61 2.45 3.94
C VAL A 40 -6.92 2.55 3.17
N PHE A 41 -8.01 2.15 3.82
CA PHE A 41 -9.36 2.13 3.28
C PHE A 41 -10.28 3.03 4.08
N LYS A 42 -11.28 3.61 3.41
CA LYS A 42 -12.41 4.26 4.06
C LYS A 42 -13.43 3.19 4.40
N ALA A 43 -14.05 3.27 5.57
CA ALA A 43 -15.13 2.37 5.95
C ALA A 43 -16.22 3.08 6.76
N ILE A 44 -17.39 2.46 6.83
CA ILE A 44 -18.51 2.92 7.68
C ILE A 44 -18.71 1.91 8.79
N HIS A 45 -18.71 2.38 10.04
CA HIS A 45 -19.11 1.57 11.18
C HIS A 45 -20.62 1.34 11.16
N LYS A 46 -21.07 0.11 10.89
CA LYS A 46 -22.47 -0.25 10.58
C LYS A 46 -23.47 0.23 11.61
N GLU A 47 -23.17 0.03 12.89
CA GLU A 47 -24.09 0.37 13.98
C GLU A 47 -24.29 1.89 14.13
N SER A 48 -23.21 2.66 14.02
CA SER A 48 -23.25 4.11 14.28
C SER A 48 -23.43 4.97 13.02
N GLY A 49 -23.14 4.42 11.84
CA GLY A 49 -23.00 5.16 10.59
C GLY A 49 -21.77 6.10 10.53
N GLN A 50 -20.87 6.03 11.52
CA GLN A 50 -19.67 6.87 11.56
C GLN A 50 -18.65 6.40 10.52
N VAL A 51 -18.09 7.33 9.75
CA VAL A 51 -16.98 7.07 8.82
C VAL A 51 -15.67 6.92 9.61
N VAL A 52 -14.91 5.86 9.29
CA VAL A 52 -13.61 5.51 9.87
C VAL A 52 -12.59 5.23 8.76
N ALA A 53 -11.32 5.17 9.12
CA ALA A 53 -10.26 4.64 8.26
C ALA A 53 -9.78 3.29 8.82
N ILE A 54 -9.51 2.34 7.93
CA ILE A 54 -8.96 1.02 8.26
C ILE A 54 -7.64 0.87 7.52
N LYS A 55 -6.53 0.74 8.26
CA LYS A 55 -5.21 0.45 7.69
C LYS A 55 -4.95 -1.04 7.81
N GLN A 56 -4.75 -1.70 6.68
CA GLN A 56 -4.42 -3.12 6.59
C GLN A 56 -2.91 -3.27 6.46
N VAL A 57 -2.30 -3.96 7.41
CA VAL A 57 -0.85 -4.17 7.52
C VAL A 57 -0.55 -5.66 7.48
N PRO A 58 0.21 -6.17 6.50
CA PRO A 58 0.60 -7.57 6.45
C PRO A 58 1.43 -7.98 7.66
N VAL A 59 1.03 -9.04 8.36
CA VAL A 59 1.65 -9.51 9.61
C VAL A 59 2.95 -10.29 9.38
N GLU A 60 3.29 -10.59 8.13
CA GLU A 60 4.63 -11.10 7.77
C GLU A 60 5.75 -10.10 8.09
N SER A 61 5.41 -8.83 8.35
CA SER A 61 6.30 -7.81 8.87
C SER A 61 6.50 -7.90 10.39
N ASP A 62 7.46 -7.18 10.97
CA ASP A 62 7.80 -7.20 12.41
C ASP A 62 6.58 -6.91 13.32
N LEU A 63 5.79 -7.94 13.66
CA LEU A 63 4.56 -7.83 14.45
C LEU A 63 4.77 -7.13 15.80
N GLN A 64 5.94 -7.31 16.41
CA GLN A 64 6.37 -6.63 17.63
C GLN A 64 6.37 -5.09 17.46
N GLU A 65 6.84 -4.57 16.33
CA GLU A 65 6.86 -3.13 16.05
C GLU A 65 5.44 -2.59 15.87
N ILE A 66 4.57 -3.35 15.20
CA ILE A 66 3.17 -2.98 14.96
C ILE A 66 2.38 -2.95 16.28
N ILE A 67 2.54 -3.96 17.14
CA ILE A 67 1.91 -4.00 18.46
C ILE A 67 2.36 -2.80 19.31
N LYS A 68 3.64 -2.45 19.24
CA LYS A 68 4.18 -1.28 19.95
C LYS A 68 3.55 0.02 19.44
N GLU A 69 3.37 0.18 18.14
CA GLU A 69 2.65 1.32 17.55
C GLU A 69 1.21 1.42 18.04
N ILE A 70 0.47 0.31 17.98
CA ILE A 70 -0.92 0.24 18.47
C ILE A 70 -0.98 0.59 19.95
N SER A 71 -0.06 0.07 20.78
CA SER A 71 -0.03 0.37 22.22
C SER A 71 0.15 1.87 22.50
N ILE A 72 1.00 2.55 21.71
CA ILE A 72 1.24 3.99 21.84
C ILE A 72 -0.02 4.77 21.47
N MET A 73 -0.65 4.41 20.34
CA MET A 73 -1.88 5.05 19.85
C MET A 73 -3.05 4.84 20.82
N GLN A 74 -3.21 3.63 21.37
CA GLN A 74 -4.28 3.28 22.30
C GLN A 74 -4.22 4.10 23.59
N GLN A 75 -3.01 4.45 24.04
CA GLN A 75 -2.77 5.28 25.21
C GLN A 75 -2.86 6.79 24.94
N CYS A 76 -3.08 7.21 23.70
CA CYS A 76 -3.27 8.61 23.33
C CYS A 76 -4.75 8.96 23.28
N ASP A 77 -5.15 9.99 24.02
CA ASP A 77 -6.48 10.60 23.96
C ASP A 77 -6.31 12.12 23.90
N SER A 78 -6.18 12.64 22.69
CA SER A 78 -6.00 14.06 22.42
C SER A 78 -6.73 14.43 21.13
N PRO A 79 -7.36 15.61 21.05
CA PRO A 79 -7.98 16.06 19.81
C PRO A 79 -6.96 16.30 18.68
N TYR A 80 -5.67 16.42 19.00
CA TYR A 80 -4.57 16.68 18.07
C TYR A 80 -3.80 15.43 17.64
N VAL A 81 -4.27 14.24 18.03
CA VAL A 81 -3.74 12.93 17.62
C VAL A 81 -4.90 12.14 17.01
N VAL A 82 -4.64 11.41 15.92
CA VAL A 82 -5.64 10.54 15.30
C VAL A 82 -6.06 9.47 16.30
N LYS A 83 -7.38 9.33 16.52
CA LYS A 83 -7.89 8.36 17.48
C LYS A 83 -7.76 6.93 16.94
N TYR A 84 -7.32 6.04 17.82
CA TYR A 84 -7.39 4.60 17.63
C TYR A 84 -8.69 4.05 18.23
N TYR A 85 -9.42 3.23 17.46
CA TYR A 85 -10.67 2.63 17.89
C TYR A 85 -10.53 1.15 18.26
N GLY A 86 -9.65 0.42 17.59
CA GLY A 86 -9.44 -1.00 17.80
C GLY A 86 -8.71 -1.64 16.63
N SER A 87 -8.40 -2.93 16.74
CA SER A 87 -7.74 -3.69 15.69
C SER A 87 -8.34 -5.08 15.57
N TYR A 88 -8.35 -5.61 14.35
CA TYR A 88 -8.77 -6.96 14.03
C TYR A 88 -7.62 -7.70 13.37
N PHE A 89 -7.52 -8.99 13.65
CA PHE A 89 -6.66 -9.89 12.88
C PHE A 89 -7.55 -10.63 11.89
N LYS A 90 -7.28 -10.49 10.60
CA LYS A 90 -8.03 -11.18 9.55
C LYS A 90 -7.05 -11.71 8.51
N ASN A 91 -7.17 -13.00 8.18
CA ASN A 91 -6.26 -13.69 7.27
C ASN A 91 -4.80 -13.54 7.75
N THR A 92 -3.97 -12.87 6.97
CA THR A 92 -2.56 -12.55 7.27
C THR A 92 -2.35 -11.08 7.62
N ASP A 93 -3.42 -10.31 7.76
CA ASP A 93 -3.36 -8.86 7.90
C ASP A 93 -3.89 -8.39 9.26
N LEU A 94 -3.23 -7.37 9.79
CA LEU A 94 -3.72 -6.61 10.92
C LEU A 94 -4.47 -5.38 10.42
N TRP A 95 -5.74 -5.30 10.78
CA TRP A 95 -6.63 -4.20 10.45
C TRP A 95 -6.66 -3.23 11.61
N ILE A 96 -6.19 -2.01 11.40
CA ILE A 96 -6.13 -0.95 12.42
C ILE A 96 -7.23 0.06 12.12
N VAL A 97 -8.23 0.14 13.01
CA VAL A 97 -9.37 1.05 12.87
C VAL A 97 -9.07 2.38 13.55
N MET A 98 -9.15 3.47 12.80
CA MET A 98 -8.77 4.81 13.24
C MET A 98 -9.73 5.91 12.78
N GLU A 99 -9.60 7.10 13.38
CA GLU A 99 -10.34 8.29 13.00
C GLU A 99 -10.11 8.69 11.55
N TYR A 100 -11.19 8.89 10.81
CA TYR A 100 -11.14 9.34 9.42
C TYR A 100 -10.89 10.84 9.32
N CYS A 101 -9.77 11.21 8.68
CA CYS A 101 -9.42 12.60 8.37
C CYS A 101 -9.68 12.88 6.88
N GLY A 102 -10.88 13.33 6.56
CA GLY A 102 -11.38 13.37 5.17
C GLY A 102 -10.62 14.23 4.18
N ALA A 103 -9.85 15.23 4.63
CA ALA A 103 -9.03 16.05 3.75
C ALA A 103 -7.68 15.39 3.40
N GLY A 104 -7.34 14.27 4.04
CA GLY A 104 -6.06 13.58 3.85
C GLY A 104 -4.90 14.27 4.57
N SER A 105 -3.67 13.95 4.17
CA SER A 105 -2.47 14.57 4.72
C SER A 105 -2.22 15.96 4.13
N VAL A 106 -1.46 16.79 4.83
CA VAL A 106 -1.01 18.09 4.30
C VAL A 106 -0.21 17.91 3.00
N SER A 107 0.59 16.84 2.90
CA SER A 107 1.31 16.49 1.67
C SER A 107 0.35 16.16 0.51
N ASP A 108 -0.72 15.42 0.76
CA ASP A 108 -1.75 15.12 -0.24
C ASP A 108 -2.43 16.38 -0.74
N ILE A 109 -2.76 17.31 0.16
CA ILE A 109 -3.43 18.58 -0.19
C ILE A 109 -2.53 19.42 -1.10
N ILE A 110 -1.25 19.55 -0.77
CA ILE A 110 -0.27 20.28 -1.61
C ILE A 110 -0.16 19.64 -2.99
N ARG A 111 -0.09 18.29 -3.05
CA ARG A 111 0.01 17.52 -4.30
C ARG A 111 -1.27 17.61 -5.14
N LEU A 112 -2.44 17.51 -4.53
CA LEU A 112 -3.74 17.58 -5.21
C LEU A 112 -3.93 18.95 -5.85
N ARG A 113 -3.69 20.02 -5.07
CA ARG A 113 -3.85 21.41 -5.53
C ARG A 113 -2.72 21.88 -6.46
N ASN A 114 -1.59 21.18 -6.46
CA ASN A 114 -0.35 21.60 -7.10
C ASN A 114 0.06 23.03 -6.68
N LYS A 115 -0.13 23.33 -5.40
CA LYS A 115 0.12 24.64 -4.77
C LYS A 115 0.66 24.44 -3.36
N THR A 116 1.68 25.21 -3.00
CA THR A 116 2.19 25.26 -1.61
C THR A 116 1.25 26.07 -0.72
N LEU A 117 1.49 26.02 0.59
CA LEU A 117 0.65 26.71 1.56
C LEU A 117 1.14 28.13 1.84
N THR A 118 0.19 29.02 2.13
CA THR A 118 0.44 30.37 2.63
C THR A 118 0.87 30.35 4.10
N GLU A 119 1.51 31.42 4.58
CA GLU A 119 1.93 31.51 5.99
C GLU A 119 0.79 31.38 6.99
N ASP A 120 -0.37 31.99 6.72
CA ASP A 120 -1.54 31.90 7.60
C ASP A 120 -2.06 30.45 7.70
N GLU A 121 -2.11 29.72 6.58
CA GLU A 121 -2.48 28.30 6.54
C GLU A 121 -1.47 27.46 7.32
N ILE A 122 -0.16 27.69 7.09
CA ILE A 122 0.94 26.99 7.77
C ILE A 122 0.88 27.23 9.28
N ALA A 123 0.77 28.48 9.72
CA ALA A 123 0.71 28.84 11.14
C ALA A 123 -0.48 28.16 11.84
N THR A 124 -1.63 28.10 11.17
CA THR A 124 -2.86 27.47 11.70
C THR A 124 -2.70 25.95 11.86
N ILE A 125 -2.08 25.29 10.87
CA ILE A 125 -1.77 23.85 10.93
C ILE A 125 -0.74 23.59 12.04
N LEU A 126 0.38 24.31 12.04
CA LEU A 126 1.47 24.16 13.00
C LEU A 126 1.03 24.41 14.44
N LYS A 127 0.10 25.33 14.69
CA LYS A 127 -0.47 25.55 16.03
C LYS A 127 -1.15 24.30 16.58
N SER A 128 -1.90 23.58 15.73
CA SER A 128 -2.55 22.33 16.13
C SER A 128 -1.54 21.19 16.25
N THR A 129 -0.58 21.11 15.32
CA THR A 129 0.53 20.14 15.37
C THR A 129 1.37 20.30 16.64
N LEU A 130 1.72 21.54 17.03
CA LEU A 130 2.47 21.84 18.25
C LEU A 130 1.72 21.43 19.52
N LYS A 131 0.39 21.58 19.56
CA LYS A 131 -0.41 21.08 20.68
C LYS A 131 -0.42 19.55 20.74
N GLY A 132 -0.41 18.89 19.59
CA GLY A 132 -0.21 17.43 19.51
C GLY A 132 1.16 17.01 20.05
N LEU A 133 2.23 17.69 19.63
CA LEU A 133 3.58 17.43 20.10
C LEU A 133 3.75 17.71 21.58
N GLU A 134 3.23 18.84 22.09
CA GLU A 134 3.23 19.16 23.52
C GLU A 134 2.57 18.05 24.35
N TYR A 135 1.40 17.56 23.89
CA TYR A 135 0.71 16.45 24.53
C TYR A 135 1.56 15.17 24.55
N LEU A 136 2.15 14.79 23.41
CA LEU A 136 2.99 13.58 23.32
C LEU A 136 4.23 13.69 24.20
N HIS A 137 4.90 14.83 24.15
CA HIS A 137 6.13 15.08 24.91
C HIS A 137 5.86 15.08 26.42
N PHE A 138 4.72 15.63 26.85
CA PHE A 138 4.25 15.55 28.23
C PHE A 138 4.02 14.11 28.68
N MET A 139 3.46 13.28 27.81
CA MET A 139 3.25 11.84 28.02
C MET A 139 4.55 11.02 27.86
N ARG A 140 5.72 11.66 27.71
CA ARG A 140 7.03 11.03 27.47
C ARG A 140 7.07 10.15 26.20
N LYS A 141 6.25 10.49 25.20
CA LYS A 141 6.24 9.87 23.89
C LYS A 141 6.93 10.78 22.88
N ILE A 142 7.63 10.16 21.93
CA ILE A 142 8.32 10.84 20.82
C ILE A 142 7.66 10.35 19.54
N HIS A 143 7.28 11.24 18.64
CA HIS A 143 6.58 10.89 17.40
C HIS A 143 7.50 10.20 16.39
N ARG A 144 8.74 10.71 16.23
CA ARG A 144 9.84 10.16 15.40
C ARG A 144 9.67 10.26 13.89
N ASP A 145 8.46 10.43 13.38
CA ASP A 145 8.19 10.57 11.94
C ASP A 145 7.31 11.80 11.64
N ILE A 146 7.71 12.98 12.10
CA ILE A 146 6.99 14.23 11.78
C ILE A 146 7.37 14.69 10.37
N LYS A 147 6.37 14.75 9.49
CA LYS A 147 6.43 15.24 8.11
C LYS A 147 5.04 15.66 7.64
N ALA A 148 4.92 16.39 6.53
CA ALA A 148 3.60 16.83 6.04
C ALA A 148 2.68 15.66 5.68
N GLY A 149 3.24 14.49 5.32
CA GLY A 149 2.48 13.26 5.07
C GLY A 149 1.80 12.66 6.31
N ASN A 150 2.29 12.96 7.51
CA ASN A 150 1.80 12.40 8.78
C ASN A 150 1.00 13.42 9.62
N ILE A 151 0.69 14.58 9.04
CA ILE A 151 -0.21 15.59 9.61
C ILE A 151 -1.49 15.53 8.79
N LEU A 152 -2.56 14.98 9.36
CA LEU A 152 -3.84 14.82 8.69
C LEU A 152 -4.80 15.96 9.03
N LEU A 153 -5.62 16.38 8.07
CA LEU A 153 -6.71 17.33 8.28
C LEU A 153 -8.06 16.62 8.19
N ASN A 154 -8.94 16.85 9.16
CA ASN A 154 -10.35 16.49 9.00
C ASN A 154 -11.11 17.53 8.15
N THR A 155 -12.37 17.25 7.83
CA THR A 155 -13.21 18.14 6.99
C THR A 155 -13.51 19.50 7.64
N GLU A 156 -13.28 19.64 8.95
CA GLU A 156 -13.46 20.88 9.71
C GLU A 156 -12.18 21.74 9.76
N GLY A 157 -11.04 21.22 9.29
CA GLY A 157 -9.74 21.88 9.33
C GLY A 157 -8.92 21.65 10.60
N HIS A 158 -9.28 20.65 11.41
CA HIS A 158 -8.49 20.28 12.57
C HIS A 158 -7.33 19.37 12.17
N ALA A 159 -6.11 19.81 12.46
CA ALA A 159 -4.90 19.03 12.21
C ALA A 159 -4.62 18.02 13.33
N LYS A 160 -4.23 16.82 12.93
CA LYS A 160 -3.98 15.67 13.80
C LYS A 160 -2.70 14.95 13.39
N LEU A 161 -1.91 14.57 14.38
CA LEU A 161 -0.75 13.70 14.21
C LEU A 161 -1.21 12.26 13.95
N ALA A 162 -0.64 11.62 12.93
CA ALA A 162 -0.88 10.24 12.53
C ALA A 162 0.46 9.49 12.35
N ASP A 163 0.39 8.16 12.23
CA ASP A 163 1.54 7.28 11.94
C ASP A 163 2.75 7.52 12.87
N PHE A 164 2.67 6.97 14.08
CA PHE A 164 3.78 7.05 15.03
C PHE A 164 4.95 6.23 14.48
N GLY A 165 6.11 6.86 14.32
CA GLY A 165 7.30 6.28 13.68
C GLY A 165 8.00 5.21 14.51
N VAL A 166 7.29 4.14 14.89
CA VAL A 166 7.82 3.03 15.68
C VAL A 166 8.58 2.04 14.80
N ALA A 167 8.23 1.94 13.52
CA ALA A 167 8.85 1.03 12.53
C ALA A 167 10.29 1.42 12.09
N GLY A 168 10.88 2.42 12.74
CA GLY A 168 12.22 2.93 12.46
C GLY A 168 13.10 2.98 13.71
N GLN A 169 12.90 2.08 14.68
CA GLN A 169 13.90 1.94 15.73
C GLN A 169 15.22 1.51 15.09
N LEU A 170 16.18 2.46 15.04
CA LEU A 170 17.58 2.24 14.68
C LEU A 170 18.28 1.18 15.53
N THR A 171 17.60 0.52 16.48
CA THR A 171 18.24 -0.22 17.57
C THR A 171 17.96 -1.71 17.66
N ASP A 172 16.96 -2.30 17.00
CA ASP A 172 16.67 -3.74 17.22
C ASP A 172 16.62 -4.56 15.93
N THR A 173 17.81 -4.86 15.41
CA THR A 173 18.26 -6.16 14.89
C THR A 173 19.34 -5.97 13.81
N MET A 174 20.40 -6.77 13.90
CA MET A 174 21.51 -6.82 12.94
C MET A 174 21.08 -7.06 11.47
N ALA A 175 19.80 -7.38 11.23
CA ALA A 175 19.20 -7.54 9.91
C ALA A 175 18.92 -6.22 9.17
N LYS A 176 18.69 -5.09 9.87
CA LYS A 176 18.40 -3.78 9.24
C LYS A 176 19.64 -2.97 8.80
N ARG A 177 20.87 -3.51 8.96
CA ARG A 177 22.10 -2.83 8.48
C ARG A 177 22.18 -2.68 6.96
N ASN A 178 21.40 -3.45 6.19
CA ASN A 178 21.40 -3.42 4.73
C ASN A 178 20.09 -2.90 4.11
N THR A 179 19.05 -2.62 4.92
CA THR A 179 17.84 -1.97 4.44
C THR A 179 18.06 -0.47 4.49
N VAL A 180 17.80 0.17 3.34
CA VAL A 180 17.86 1.62 3.10
C VAL A 180 17.49 2.39 4.36
N ILE A 181 18.46 3.11 4.93
CA ILE A 181 18.21 4.12 5.97
C ILE A 181 17.05 4.96 5.45
N GLY A 182 15.93 4.99 6.20
CA GLY A 182 14.70 5.63 5.77
C GLY A 182 14.91 7.08 5.33
N THR A 183 13.91 7.72 4.74
CA THR A 183 14.06 9.06 4.14
C THR A 183 14.53 10.10 5.17
N PRO A 184 15.83 10.50 5.18
CA PRO A 184 16.45 11.10 6.36
C PRO A 184 16.19 12.61 6.47
N PHE A 185 15.46 13.20 5.51
CA PHE A 185 15.40 14.64 5.31
C PHE A 185 14.76 15.39 6.48
N TRP A 186 13.89 14.74 7.26
CA TRP A 186 13.28 15.29 8.48
C TRP A 186 14.04 14.91 9.77
N MET A 187 15.06 14.04 9.69
CA MET A 187 15.77 13.57 10.88
C MET A 187 16.63 14.68 11.48
N ALA A 188 16.62 14.78 12.81
CA ALA A 188 17.49 15.69 13.53
C ALA A 188 18.95 15.22 13.51
N PRO A 189 19.95 16.13 13.59
CA PRO A 189 21.37 15.77 13.59
C PRO A 189 21.74 14.72 14.63
N GLU A 190 21.22 14.84 15.86
CA GLU A 190 21.50 13.93 16.97
C GLU A 190 20.91 12.52 16.75
N VAL A 191 19.80 12.42 16.01
CA VAL A 191 19.18 11.14 15.65
C VAL A 191 20.07 10.41 14.63
N ILE A 192 20.61 11.14 13.65
CA ILE A 192 21.52 10.59 12.64
C ILE A 192 22.85 10.13 13.25
N GLN A 193 23.35 10.87 14.24
CA GLN A 193 24.63 10.57 14.89
C GLN A 193 24.51 9.48 15.98
N GLU A 194 23.31 8.94 16.22
CA GLU A 194 23.03 7.93 17.25
C GLU A 194 23.43 8.37 18.68
N ILE A 195 23.48 9.68 18.97
CA ILE A 195 23.92 10.23 20.27
C ILE A 195 22.80 10.12 21.34
N GLY A 196 21.80 9.27 21.09
CA GLY A 196 20.52 9.32 21.78
C GLY A 196 19.67 10.50 21.29
N TYR A 197 18.35 10.33 21.32
CA TYR A 197 17.40 11.38 20.93
C TYR A 197 16.32 11.52 22.00
N ASN A 198 15.82 12.74 22.11
CA ASN A 198 14.80 13.14 23.07
C ASN A 198 13.60 13.75 22.31
N CYS A 199 12.62 14.26 23.06
CA CYS A 199 11.40 14.82 22.49
C CYS A 199 11.65 15.98 21.51
N VAL A 200 12.74 16.74 21.64
CA VAL A 200 13.03 17.88 20.75
C VAL A 200 13.52 17.46 19.36
N ALA A 201 13.78 16.17 19.12
CA ALA A 201 13.97 15.64 17.78
C ALA A 201 12.76 15.94 16.87
N ASP A 202 11.54 15.77 17.40
CA ASP A 202 10.30 16.08 16.67
C ASP A 202 10.20 17.58 16.31
N ILE A 203 10.82 18.46 17.10
CA ILE A 203 10.81 19.90 16.84
C ILE A 203 11.70 20.26 15.65
N TRP A 204 12.83 19.58 15.47
CA TRP A 204 13.62 19.72 14.25
C TRP A 204 12.81 19.28 13.03
N SER A 205 12.20 18.09 13.11
CA SER A 205 11.35 17.56 12.05
C SER A 205 10.17 18.50 11.73
N LEU A 206 9.58 19.17 12.74
CA LEU A 206 8.57 20.21 12.55
C LEU A 206 9.12 21.43 11.80
N GLY A 207 10.35 21.86 12.09
CA GLY A 207 11.02 22.92 11.34
C GLY A 207 11.23 22.57 9.87
N ILE A 208 11.66 21.34 9.59
CA ILE A 208 11.77 20.83 8.21
C ILE A 208 10.41 20.75 7.53
N THR A 209 9.39 20.26 8.25
CA THR A 209 8.00 20.18 7.75
C THR A 209 7.43 21.56 7.44
N SER A 210 7.83 22.59 8.19
CA SER A 210 7.44 23.98 7.92
C SER A 210 7.98 24.47 6.58
N ILE A 211 9.23 24.14 6.25
CA ILE A 211 9.83 24.40 4.93
C ILE A 211 9.15 23.56 3.84
N GLU A 212 8.85 22.29 4.12
CA GLU A 212 8.13 21.40 3.20
C GLU A 212 6.76 21.97 2.80
N MET A 213 5.98 22.48 3.75
CA MET A 213 4.68 23.10 3.45
C MET A 213 4.79 24.38 2.61
N ALA A 214 5.85 25.15 2.85
CA ALA A 214 6.13 26.42 2.19
C ALA A 214 6.68 26.23 0.75
N GLU A 215 7.53 25.22 0.54
CA GLU A 215 8.28 25.01 -0.71
C GLU A 215 7.90 23.73 -1.47
N GLY A 216 6.95 22.95 -0.94
CA GLY A 216 6.42 21.71 -1.49
C GLY A 216 7.30 20.48 -1.30
N LYS A 217 8.54 20.64 -0.80
CA LYS A 217 9.47 19.54 -0.51
C LYS A 217 10.51 19.95 0.54
N PRO A 218 11.02 19.02 1.36
CA PRO A 218 12.01 19.35 2.38
C PRO A 218 13.35 19.78 1.76
N PRO A 219 14.24 20.41 2.55
CA PRO A 219 15.63 20.59 2.15
C PRO A 219 16.28 19.26 1.77
N TYR A 220 17.14 19.28 0.75
CA TYR A 220 17.85 18.11 0.24
C TYR A 220 16.99 17.01 -0.39
N ALA A 221 15.69 17.23 -0.65
CA ALA A 221 14.80 16.24 -1.28
C ALA A 221 15.34 15.69 -2.62
N ASP A 222 16.06 16.49 -3.40
CA ASP A 222 16.63 16.07 -4.69
C ASP A 222 18.03 15.43 -4.56
N ILE A 223 18.53 15.27 -3.32
CA ILE A 223 19.84 14.68 -3.03
C ILE A 223 19.64 13.23 -2.59
N HIS A 224 20.52 12.35 -3.06
CA HIS A 224 20.51 10.94 -2.64
C HIS A 224 20.51 10.81 -1.10
N PRO A 225 19.63 10.00 -0.48
CA PRO A 225 19.48 9.88 0.98
C PRO A 225 20.80 9.68 1.73
N MET A 226 21.66 8.77 1.26
CA MET A 226 22.99 8.56 1.85
C MET A 226 23.86 9.82 1.95
N ARG A 227 23.77 10.73 0.97
CA ARG A 227 24.53 11.99 1.00
C ARG A 227 23.89 12.98 1.99
N ALA A 228 22.56 13.01 2.10
CA ALA A 228 21.87 13.87 3.06
C ALA A 228 22.22 13.51 4.52
N ILE A 229 22.41 12.22 4.82
CA ILE A 229 22.85 11.73 6.14
C ILE A 229 24.17 12.39 6.58
N PHE A 230 25.12 12.58 5.66
CA PHE A 230 26.37 13.28 5.99
C PHE A 230 26.20 14.79 6.06
N MET A 231 25.31 15.37 5.24
CA MET A 231 25.12 16.82 5.15
C MET A 231 24.38 17.39 6.36
N ILE A 232 23.35 16.70 6.87
CA ILE A 232 22.49 17.22 7.95
C ILE A 232 23.30 17.54 9.23
N PRO A 233 24.17 16.63 9.74
CA PRO A 233 24.96 16.93 10.93
C PRO A 233 26.14 17.87 10.69
N THR A 234 26.58 18.09 9.44
CA THR A 234 27.79 18.88 9.13
C THR A 234 27.46 20.30 8.70
N ASN A 235 26.50 20.49 7.80
CA ASN A 235 26.11 21.79 7.28
C ASN A 235 25.44 22.68 8.35
N PRO A 236 25.40 24.01 8.13
CA PRO A 236 24.52 24.88 8.90
C PRO A 236 23.05 24.48 8.73
N PRO A 237 22.17 24.83 9.68
CA PRO A 237 20.74 24.62 9.54
C PRO A 237 20.20 25.13 8.20
N PRO A 238 19.32 24.38 7.52
CA PRO A 238 18.73 24.84 6.29
C PRO A 238 17.81 26.04 6.54
N THR A 239 17.62 26.85 5.50
CA THR A 239 16.70 27.99 5.46
C THR A 239 15.90 27.92 4.17
N PHE A 240 14.93 28.83 3.99
CA PHE A 240 14.18 28.92 2.73
C PHE A 240 15.11 29.22 1.54
N ARG A 241 14.79 28.68 0.36
CA ARG A 241 15.51 28.94 -0.89
C ARG A 241 15.40 30.41 -1.32
N LYS A 242 14.29 31.05 -0.98
CA LYS A 242 13.97 32.45 -1.26
C LYS A 242 13.46 33.13 0.02
N PRO A 243 14.35 33.49 0.97
CA PRO A 243 13.97 34.06 2.26
C PRO A 243 13.12 35.33 2.15
N GLU A 244 13.29 36.10 1.07
CA GLU A 244 12.57 37.36 0.82
C GLU A 244 11.06 37.20 0.61
N LEU A 245 10.57 35.97 0.40
CA LEU A 245 9.16 35.67 0.26
C LEU A 245 8.45 35.46 1.61
N TRP A 246 9.20 35.34 2.69
CA TRP A 246 8.69 34.90 3.99
C TRP A 246 8.89 35.97 5.05
N SER A 247 7.92 36.07 5.96
CA SER A 247 7.95 37.03 7.05
C SER A 247 9.09 36.76 8.03
N ASP A 248 9.48 37.80 8.77
CA ASP A 248 10.48 37.68 9.85
C ASP A 248 9.99 36.71 10.93
N ASP A 249 8.69 36.73 11.26
CA ASP A 249 8.08 35.83 12.25
C ASP A 249 8.19 34.36 11.81
N PHE A 250 7.91 34.05 10.54
CA PHE A 250 8.00 32.68 10.05
C PHE A 250 9.45 32.20 9.95
N THR A 251 10.33 33.07 9.47
CA THR A 251 11.77 32.79 9.36
C THR A 251 12.39 32.55 10.75
N ASP A 252 12.04 33.36 11.74
CA ASP A 252 12.51 33.20 13.12
C ASP A 252 11.91 31.96 13.81
N PHE A 253 10.66 31.62 13.52
CA PHE A 253 10.05 30.36 13.97
C PHE A 253 10.86 29.15 13.47
N VAL A 254 11.12 29.06 12.17
CA VAL A 254 11.91 27.98 11.57
C VAL A 254 13.32 27.93 12.16
N LYS A 255 13.95 29.09 12.38
CA LYS A 255 15.26 29.19 13.03
C LYS A 255 15.28 28.62 14.45
N LYS A 256 14.23 28.85 15.25
CA LYS A 256 14.11 28.28 16.61
C LYS A 256 13.86 26.76 16.61
N CYS A 257 13.21 26.24 15.57
CA CYS A 257 13.05 24.80 15.38
C CYS A 257 14.37 24.14 14.96
N LEU A 258 15.11 24.73 14.03
CA LEU A 258 16.31 24.15 13.40
C LEU A 258 17.61 24.48 14.14
N VAL A 259 17.60 24.37 15.46
CA VAL A 259 18.80 24.51 16.29
C VAL A 259 19.49 23.14 16.39
N LYS A 260 20.76 23.04 15.95
CA LYS A 260 21.49 21.75 15.90
C LYS A 260 21.71 21.16 17.28
N ASN A 261 22.09 21.97 18.27
CA ASN A 261 22.24 21.50 19.63
C ASN A 261 20.84 21.26 20.25
N PRO A 262 20.44 20.01 20.55
CA PRO A 262 19.12 19.72 21.09
C PRO A 262 18.85 20.39 22.44
N GLU A 263 19.88 20.64 23.27
CA GLU A 263 19.70 21.32 24.57
C GLU A 263 19.30 22.79 24.44
N GLN A 264 19.59 23.40 23.29
CA GLN A 264 19.25 24.79 22.98
C GLN A 264 18.02 24.92 22.08
N ARG A 265 17.51 23.79 21.56
CA ARG A 265 16.35 23.76 20.68
C ARG A 265 15.08 24.03 21.49
N ALA A 266 14.20 24.88 20.96
CA ALA A 266 12.96 25.21 21.64
C ALA A 266 12.07 23.97 21.81
N THR A 267 11.27 23.94 22.88
CA THR A 267 10.26 22.89 23.10
C THR A 267 8.93 23.25 22.43
N ALA A 268 8.02 22.28 22.28
CA ALA A 268 6.68 22.52 21.76
C ALA A 268 5.94 23.62 22.55
N THR A 269 6.00 23.57 23.87
CA THR A 269 5.40 24.56 24.79
C THR A 269 5.95 25.97 24.56
N GLN A 270 7.26 26.11 24.34
CA GLN A 270 7.88 27.40 24.05
C GLN A 270 7.47 27.94 22.67
N LEU A 271 7.42 27.06 21.66
CA LEU A 271 7.03 27.43 20.30
C LEU A 271 5.55 27.81 20.17
N LEU A 272 4.67 27.29 21.03
CA LEU A 272 3.27 27.74 21.11
C LEU A 272 3.13 29.22 21.50
N GLN A 273 4.16 29.82 22.13
CA GLN A 273 4.21 31.23 22.49
C GLN A 273 4.91 32.10 21.42
N HIS A 274 5.41 31.50 20.33
CA HIS A 274 6.08 32.23 19.26
C HIS A 274 5.11 33.16 18.51
N PRO A 275 5.49 34.40 18.13
CA PRO A 275 4.63 35.34 17.40
C PRO A 275 3.91 34.73 16.19
N PHE A 276 4.64 33.96 15.37
CA PHE A 276 4.09 33.23 14.24
C PHE A 276 2.89 32.31 14.60
N ILE A 277 2.93 31.67 15.77
CA ILE A 277 1.90 30.71 16.22
C ILE A 277 0.80 31.40 17.04
N THR A 278 1.15 32.39 17.85
CA THR A 278 0.17 33.15 18.64
C THR A 278 -0.75 33.96 17.73
N ASN A 279 -0.21 34.51 16.62
CA ASN A 279 -0.95 35.25 15.60
C ASN A 279 -1.69 34.37 14.57
N ALA A 280 -1.56 33.04 14.65
CA ALA A 280 -2.22 32.13 13.73
C ALA A 280 -3.74 32.30 13.72
N LYS A 281 -4.33 32.25 12.52
CA LYS A 281 -5.77 32.44 12.30
C LYS A 281 -6.59 31.25 12.85
N PRO A 282 -7.92 31.40 12.97
CA PRO A 282 -8.80 30.27 13.28
C PRO A 282 -8.80 29.23 12.16
N VAL A 283 -9.07 27.96 12.51
CA VAL A 283 -9.11 26.82 11.56
C VAL A 283 -10.04 27.03 10.36
N THR A 284 -10.99 27.96 10.46
CA THR A 284 -11.91 28.31 9.37
C THR A 284 -11.22 28.79 8.10
N ILE A 285 -10.00 29.33 8.19
CA ILE A 285 -9.25 29.74 6.99
C ILE A 285 -8.84 28.56 6.11
N LEU A 286 -8.78 27.34 6.67
CA LEU A 286 -8.39 26.13 5.94
C LEU A 286 -9.54 25.54 5.11
N ARG A 287 -10.77 26.06 5.25
CA ARG A 287 -11.96 25.51 4.59
C ARG A 287 -11.83 25.54 3.07
N ASP A 288 -11.43 26.68 2.51
CA ASP A 288 -11.34 26.82 1.05
C ASP A 288 -10.27 25.89 0.47
N LEU A 289 -9.11 25.81 1.11
CA LEU A 289 -8.04 24.85 0.83
C LEU A 289 -8.56 23.40 0.83
N ILE A 290 -9.30 23.03 1.88
CA ILE A 290 -9.81 21.66 2.08
C ILE A 290 -10.86 21.33 1.04
N THR A 291 -11.82 22.23 0.80
CA THR A 291 -12.86 22.05 -0.22
C THR A 291 -12.23 21.90 -1.60
N GLU A 292 -11.27 22.77 -1.98
CA GLU A 292 -10.57 22.66 -3.27
C GLU A 292 -9.85 21.31 -3.42
N ALA A 293 -9.19 20.81 -2.36
CA ALA A 293 -8.50 19.52 -2.39
C ALA A 293 -9.47 18.33 -2.48
N MET A 294 -10.58 18.37 -1.73
CA MET A 294 -11.60 17.31 -1.74
C MET A 294 -12.33 17.26 -3.08
N ASP A 295 -12.67 18.40 -3.67
CA ASP A 295 -13.30 18.48 -4.99
C ASP A 295 -12.37 17.91 -6.08
N MET A 296 -11.08 18.24 -6.03
CA MET A 296 -10.09 17.66 -6.96
C MET A 296 -9.92 16.15 -6.76
N LYS A 297 -9.95 15.67 -5.52
CA LYS A 297 -9.88 14.23 -5.22
C LYS A 297 -11.08 13.49 -5.79
N ALA A 298 -12.29 14.00 -5.54
CA ALA A 298 -13.52 13.43 -6.07
C ALA A 298 -13.54 13.43 -7.61
N LYS A 299 -13.08 14.52 -8.23
CA LYS A 299 -12.98 14.60 -9.70
C LYS A 299 -12.02 13.57 -10.28
N ARG A 300 -10.83 13.41 -9.67
CA ARG A 300 -9.85 12.38 -10.12
C ARG A 300 -10.37 10.97 -9.97
N GLN A 301 -11.12 10.69 -8.89
CA GLN A 301 -11.74 9.38 -8.70
C GLN A 301 -12.83 9.11 -9.75
N GLN A 302 -13.65 10.11 -10.09
CA GLN A 302 -14.63 9.99 -11.17
C GLN A 302 -13.99 9.81 -12.54
N GLU A 303 -12.89 10.52 -12.82
CA GLU A 303 -12.13 10.37 -14.06
C GLU A 303 -11.52 8.96 -14.15
N GLN A 304 -10.89 8.47 -13.09
CA GLN A 304 -10.34 7.10 -13.05
C GLN A 304 -11.42 6.03 -13.20
N GLN A 305 -12.58 6.22 -12.56
CA GLN A 305 -13.70 5.27 -12.68
C GLN A 305 -14.25 5.23 -14.10
N ARG A 306 -14.36 6.40 -14.78
CA ARG A 306 -14.77 6.47 -16.18
C ARG A 306 -13.74 5.87 -17.13
N GLU A 307 -12.45 6.08 -16.90
CA GLU A 307 -11.39 5.47 -17.70
C GLU A 307 -11.45 3.94 -17.61
N LEU A 308 -11.73 3.39 -16.42
CA LEU A 308 -11.94 1.96 -16.25
C LEU A 308 -13.21 1.46 -16.96
N GLU A 309 -14.32 2.20 -16.89
CA GLU A 309 -15.57 1.87 -17.58
C GLU A 309 -15.43 1.96 -19.12
N GLU A 310 -14.71 2.96 -19.65
CA GLU A 310 -14.44 3.11 -21.09
C GLU A 310 -13.45 2.03 -21.61
N GLU A 311 -12.52 1.56 -20.78
CA GLU A 311 -11.66 0.41 -21.10
C GLU A 311 -12.47 -0.89 -21.17
N ASP A 312 -13.45 -1.07 -20.27
CA ASP A 312 -14.37 -2.22 -20.29
C ASP A 312 -15.33 -2.15 -21.51
N GLU A 313 -15.96 -1.00 -21.80
CA GLU A 313 -16.87 -0.84 -22.96
C GLU A 313 -16.16 -1.01 -24.32
N ASN A 314 -14.95 -0.47 -24.50
CA ASN A 314 -14.18 -0.69 -25.74
C ASN A 314 -13.76 -2.15 -25.91
N SER A 315 -13.58 -2.89 -24.81
CA SER A 315 -13.30 -4.32 -24.87
C SER A 315 -14.54 -5.14 -25.30
N GLU A 316 -15.75 -4.65 -25.03
CA GLU A 316 -17.00 -5.26 -25.49
C GLU A 316 -17.32 -4.93 -26.96
N GLU A 317 -17.10 -3.68 -27.40
CA GLU A 317 -17.34 -3.29 -28.80
C GLU A 317 -16.35 -3.96 -29.78
N GLU A 318 -15.08 -4.21 -29.39
CA GLU A 318 -14.12 -4.95 -30.23
C GLU A 318 -14.55 -6.41 -30.49
N VAL A 319 -15.41 -6.99 -29.63
CA VAL A 319 -15.91 -8.37 -29.79
C VAL A 319 -17.12 -8.44 -30.74
N GLU A 320 -17.92 -7.37 -30.86
CA GLU A 320 -19.11 -7.35 -31.72
C GLU A 320 -18.81 -7.15 -33.22
N VAL A 321 -17.66 -6.55 -33.59
CA VAL A 321 -17.40 -6.16 -34.99
C VAL A 321 -17.01 -7.33 -35.92
N ASP A 322 -16.68 -8.52 -35.40
CA ASP A 322 -16.27 -9.67 -36.22
C ASP A 322 -17.44 -10.59 -36.66
N SER A 323 -18.69 -10.25 -36.32
CA SER A 323 -19.86 -11.11 -36.59
C SER A 323 -20.67 -10.77 -37.85
N HIS A 324 -20.33 -9.72 -38.60
CA HIS A 324 -21.10 -9.30 -39.77
C HIS A 324 -20.26 -8.96 -41.01
N THR A 325 -19.73 -9.99 -41.67
CA THR A 325 -19.53 -9.96 -43.14
C THR A 325 -19.75 -11.35 -43.74
N MET A 326 -21.01 -11.72 -44.01
CA MET A 326 -21.35 -12.82 -44.93
C MET A 326 -21.89 -12.25 -46.25
N VAL A 327 -21.05 -12.31 -47.29
CA VAL A 327 -21.45 -12.05 -48.68
C VAL A 327 -22.11 -13.32 -49.24
N LYS A 328 -23.31 -13.15 -49.81
CA LYS A 328 -24.19 -14.20 -50.31
C LYS A 328 -24.04 -14.38 -51.84
N SER A 329 -23.72 -15.59 -52.29
CA SER A 329 -23.98 -16.13 -53.65
C SER A 329 -23.61 -17.61 -53.65
N GLY A 330 -24.35 -18.63 -54.13
CA GLY A 330 -25.63 -18.75 -54.81
C GLY A 330 -25.59 -20.06 -55.63
N SER A 331 -26.51 -21.01 -55.37
CA SER A 331 -26.91 -22.20 -56.20
C SER A 331 -25.81 -23.24 -56.54
N GLU A 332 -25.96 -24.57 -56.55
CA GLU A 332 -27.10 -25.46 -56.83
C GLU A 332 -26.74 -26.94 -56.47
N SER A 333 -27.77 -27.73 -56.12
CA SER A 333 -28.00 -29.16 -56.45
C SER A 333 -27.43 -30.34 -55.61
N ALA A 334 -28.42 -31.08 -55.06
CA ALA A 334 -28.60 -32.54 -54.99
C ALA A 334 -27.96 -33.40 -53.87
N GLY A 335 -28.83 -34.15 -53.15
CA GLY A 335 -28.44 -35.40 -52.48
C GLY A 335 -29.27 -35.83 -51.27
N THR A 336 -30.48 -36.33 -51.48
CA THR A 336 -31.37 -37.01 -50.50
C THR A 336 -30.72 -38.23 -49.81
N MET A 337 -30.96 -38.45 -48.52
CA MET A 337 -31.49 -39.73 -47.94
C MET A 337 -31.67 -39.66 -46.40
N ARG A 338 -32.86 -40.06 -45.95
CA ARG A 338 -33.21 -40.42 -44.57
C ARG A 338 -32.81 -41.87 -44.29
N ALA A 339 -32.45 -42.17 -43.05
CA ALA A 339 -32.73 -43.49 -42.44
C ALA A 339 -32.85 -43.39 -40.91
N THR A 340 -33.95 -43.94 -40.42
CA THR A 340 -34.30 -44.24 -39.03
C THR A 340 -33.75 -45.61 -38.63
N GLY A 341 -33.38 -45.82 -37.35
CA GLY A 341 -33.14 -47.17 -36.82
C GLY A 341 -32.64 -47.20 -35.37
N THR A 342 -33.39 -47.91 -34.53
CA THR A 342 -33.32 -48.13 -33.07
C THR A 342 -32.42 -49.31 -32.63
N MET A 343 -32.31 -49.52 -31.30
CA MET A 343 -31.81 -50.67 -30.47
C MET A 343 -30.40 -50.45 -29.90
N SER A 344 -30.08 -50.36 -28.59
CA SER A 344 -30.37 -51.11 -27.33
C SER A 344 -29.30 -52.17 -26.97
N ASP A 345 -28.56 -51.95 -25.86
CA ASP A 345 -27.99 -52.87 -24.83
C ASP A 345 -26.84 -52.13 -24.09
N GLY A 346 -26.52 -52.24 -22.81
CA GLY A 346 -26.96 -53.11 -21.71
C GLY A 346 -25.78 -53.49 -20.79
N ALA A 347 -25.68 -52.88 -19.58
CA ALA A 347 -25.01 -53.33 -18.32
C ALA A 347 -23.44 -53.38 -18.28
N GLN A 348 -22.67 -53.16 -17.19
CA GLN A 348 -22.72 -53.39 -15.72
C GLN A 348 -21.69 -52.45 -14.98
N THR A 349 -21.99 -51.74 -13.86
CA THR A 349 -21.63 -51.98 -12.41
C THR A 349 -20.16 -52.43 -12.11
N MET A 350 -19.36 -51.95 -11.13
CA MET A 350 -19.59 -51.58 -9.70
C MET A 350 -18.27 -51.15 -8.95
N ILE A 351 -18.42 -50.55 -7.73
CA ILE A 351 -17.49 -50.38 -6.55
C ILE A 351 -16.38 -49.30 -6.68
N GLU A 352 -16.28 -48.20 -5.89
CA GLU A 352 -16.36 -47.85 -4.44
C GLU A 352 -15.01 -47.91 -3.69
N HIS A 353 -14.55 -46.76 -3.18
CA HIS A 353 -13.86 -46.61 -1.88
C HIS A 353 -14.00 -45.16 -1.40
N GLY A 354 -14.63 -45.00 -0.23
CA GLY A 354 -14.78 -43.72 0.48
C GLY A 354 -13.80 -43.54 1.64
N SER A 355 -14.20 -42.65 2.57
CA SER A 355 -13.61 -42.19 3.84
C SER A 355 -12.57 -41.05 3.72
N THR A 356 -12.62 -39.94 4.47
CA THR A 356 -13.47 -39.49 5.59
C THR A 356 -13.23 -37.99 5.85
N MET A 357 -14.24 -37.31 6.40
CA MET A 357 -14.19 -35.95 6.95
C MET A 357 -13.15 -35.80 8.07
N LEU A 358 -12.59 -34.61 8.26
CA LEU A 358 -12.26 -34.07 9.59
C LEU A 358 -12.30 -32.54 9.59
N GLU A 359 -13.14 -32.07 10.51
CA GLU A 359 -13.37 -30.75 11.07
C GLU A 359 -12.09 -30.21 11.74
N SER A 360 -11.83 -28.90 11.68
CA SER A 360 -10.85 -28.27 12.57
C SER A 360 -11.34 -26.90 13.05
N ASP A 361 -12.02 -26.95 14.19
CA ASP A 361 -12.07 -25.89 15.19
C ASP A 361 -10.65 -25.41 15.51
N LEU A 362 -10.38 -24.12 15.38
CA LEU A 362 -9.26 -23.47 16.06
C LEU A 362 -9.80 -22.23 16.78
N GLY A 363 -9.88 -22.39 18.10
CA GLY A 363 -10.44 -21.43 19.03
C GLY A 363 -9.58 -20.18 19.23
N THR A 364 -10.27 -19.16 19.72
CA THR A 364 -9.78 -17.89 20.26
C THR A 364 -8.63 -18.09 21.24
N MET A 365 -7.50 -17.41 21.01
CA MET A 365 -6.42 -17.30 21.98
C MET A 365 -6.44 -15.91 22.63
N VAL A 366 -6.77 -15.88 23.91
CA VAL A 366 -6.65 -14.72 24.81
C VAL A 366 -5.33 -14.88 25.55
N ILE A 367 -4.42 -13.90 25.46
CA ILE A 367 -3.14 -13.92 26.17
C ILE A 367 -3.19 -12.86 27.28
N ASN A 368 -3.35 -13.31 28.51
CA ASN A 368 -2.93 -12.61 29.71
C ASN A 368 -1.55 -13.13 30.15
N SER A 369 -0.83 -12.25 30.80
CA SER A 369 0.60 -12.28 31.15
C SER A 369 1.01 -13.33 32.19
N ASP A 370 2.24 -13.82 32.06
CA ASP A 370 3.37 -13.73 33.04
C ASP A 370 4.26 -14.99 33.14
N GLU A 371 5.54 -14.71 33.44
CA GLU A 371 6.67 -15.57 33.89
C GLU A 371 7.43 -16.37 32.80
N GLU A 372 8.62 -15.90 32.39
CA GLU A 372 9.97 -16.11 32.99
C GLU A 372 10.46 -17.56 32.83
N ASP A 373 11.49 -17.76 31.99
CA ASP A 373 12.67 -18.57 32.35
C ASP A 373 13.82 -18.39 31.35
N GLU A 374 15.00 -18.25 31.93
CA GLU A 374 16.33 -18.06 31.36
C GLU A 374 16.85 -19.38 30.76
N GLU A 375 17.72 -19.32 29.73
CA GLU A 375 19.02 -20.02 29.78
C GLU A 375 19.92 -19.68 28.58
N GLU A 376 21.22 -19.70 28.89
CA GLU A 376 22.35 -19.14 28.17
C GLU A 376 22.99 -20.09 27.14
N ASP A 377 23.58 -19.45 26.13
CA ASP A 377 24.88 -19.70 25.49
C ASP A 377 25.11 -20.91 24.55
N VAL A 378 25.77 -20.55 23.45
CA VAL A 378 27.05 -21.07 22.91
C VAL A 378 26.98 -21.25 21.40
N GLY A 379 27.53 -20.26 20.69
CA GLY A 379 27.81 -20.33 19.27
C GLY A 379 28.98 -21.26 18.93
N SER A 380 28.85 -21.96 17.80
CA SER A 380 30.01 -22.51 17.07
C SER A 380 29.65 -22.74 15.60
N MET A 381 30.13 -21.85 14.75
CA MET A 381 30.20 -22.03 13.29
C MET A 381 30.98 -23.31 12.94
N ARG A 382 30.36 -24.21 12.18
CA ARG A 382 31.07 -25.20 11.37
C ARG A 382 30.61 -25.12 9.92
N ARG A 383 31.54 -24.71 9.06
CA ARG A 383 31.46 -24.86 7.60
C ARG A 383 31.48 -26.35 7.27
N ASN A 384 30.49 -26.84 6.51
CA ASN A 384 30.60 -28.11 5.81
C ASN A 384 30.23 -27.93 4.33
N PRO A 385 31.06 -28.41 3.38
CA PRO A 385 30.86 -28.24 1.96
C PRO A 385 30.15 -29.46 1.36
N THR A 386 28.84 -29.37 1.15
CA THR A 386 28.12 -30.30 0.28
C THR A 386 26.94 -29.57 -0.36
N ALA A 387 27.08 -29.29 -1.66
CA ALA A 387 26.00 -28.75 -2.48
C ALA A 387 24.81 -29.72 -2.46
N GLN A 388 23.71 -29.31 -1.84
CA GLN A 388 22.42 -29.98 -2.01
C GLN A 388 21.87 -29.61 -3.39
N GLN A 389 21.67 -30.64 -4.21
CA GLN A 389 20.94 -30.55 -5.46
C GLN A 389 19.52 -30.06 -5.17
N GLY A 390 19.12 -28.95 -5.79
CA GLY A 390 17.75 -28.45 -5.71
C GLY A 390 16.78 -29.50 -6.23
N GLN A 391 15.78 -29.84 -5.41
CA GLN A 391 14.67 -30.70 -5.83
C GLN A 391 13.88 -30.02 -6.95
N ARG A 392 13.80 -30.68 -8.11
CA ARG A 392 12.96 -30.27 -9.23
C ARG A 392 11.48 -30.48 -8.84
N PRO A 393 10.62 -29.46 -8.92
CA PRO A 393 9.20 -29.59 -8.60
C PRO A 393 8.50 -30.59 -9.54
N SER A 394 7.62 -31.43 -9.01
CA SER A 394 6.97 -32.55 -9.74
C SER A 394 6.09 -32.11 -10.92
N PHE A 395 5.60 -30.87 -10.93
CA PHE A 395 4.86 -30.27 -12.04
C PHE A 395 5.69 -30.23 -13.34
N MET A 396 7.01 -30.17 -13.25
CA MET A 396 7.89 -30.15 -14.43
C MET A 396 7.91 -31.48 -15.20
N ASP A 397 7.57 -32.60 -14.54
CA ASP A 397 7.46 -33.91 -15.18
C ASP A 397 6.17 -34.07 -16.01
N TYR A 398 5.17 -33.19 -15.78
CA TYR A 398 3.94 -33.14 -16.58
C TYR A 398 4.20 -32.57 -17.99
N PHE A 399 5.10 -31.59 -18.12
CA PHE A 399 5.44 -30.96 -19.41
C PHE A 399 6.36 -31.81 -20.27
N ASP A 400 7.32 -32.51 -19.66
CA ASP A 400 8.20 -33.44 -20.38
C ASP A 400 7.39 -34.59 -21.04
N LYS A 401 6.25 -34.98 -20.44
CA LYS A 401 5.29 -35.95 -20.99
C LYS A 401 4.41 -35.39 -22.11
N GLN A 402 4.11 -34.09 -22.11
CA GLN A 402 3.36 -33.45 -23.22
C GLN A 402 4.26 -33.21 -24.45
N ASP A 403 5.53 -32.85 -24.26
CA ASP A 403 6.47 -32.64 -25.37
C ASP A 403 6.88 -33.95 -26.05
N SER A 404 6.92 -35.06 -25.31
CA SER A 404 7.15 -36.39 -25.88
C SER A 404 5.94 -36.94 -26.66
N ASN A 405 4.72 -36.60 -26.26
CA ASN A 405 3.51 -36.95 -27.03
C ASN A 405 3.32 -36.08 -28.30
N LYS A 406 3.81 -34.83 -28.31
CA LYS A 406 3.79 -33.98 -29.52
C LYS A 406 4.81 -34.39 -30.59
N ALA A 407 5.86 -35.13 -30.22
CA ALA A 407 6.90 -35.57 -31.14
C ALA A 407 6.49 -36.76 -32.04
N GLN A 408 5.38 -37.44 -31.75
CA GLN A 408 4.92 -38.62 -32.51
C GLN A 408 3.78 -38.37 -33.51
N GLU A 409 3.17 -37.17 -33.55
CA GLU A 409 2.05 -36.87 -34.47
C GLU A 409 2.39 -35.94 -35.65
N SER A 410 3.66 -35.64 -35.90
CA SER A 410 4.06 -34.77 -37.03
C SER A 410 4.55 -35.54 -38.24
N TYR A 411 3.66 -36.28 -38.90
CA TYR A 411 3.72 -36.53 -40.35
C TYR A 411 2.28 -36.56 -40.91
N ASN A 412 1.94 -35.51 -41.67
CA ASN A 412 0.69 -35.24 -42.39
C ASN A 412 -0.46 -34.55 -41.64
N HIS A 413 -0.46 -33.21 -41.58
CA HIS A 413 -1.43 -32.41 -42.35
C HIS A 413 -1.08 -30.92 -42.31
N ASN A 414 -1.20 -30.29 -43.48
CA ASN A 414 -1.06 -28.85 -43.71
C ASN A 414 -2.28 -28.08 -43.18
N GLN A 415 -2.01 -26.82 -42.81
CA GLN A 415 -2.95 -25.69 -42.70
C GLN A 415 -4.13 -25.84 -41.74
N HIS A 416 -3.95 -25.30 -40.53
CA HIS A 416 -5.01 -24.57 -39.85
C HIS A 416 -4.44 -23.29 -39.23
N ASP A 417 -5.16 -22.20 -39.47
CA ASP A 417 -4.86 -20.82 -39.08
C ASP A 417 -4.52 -20.69 -37.58
N ARG A 418 -3.36 -20.08 -37.30
CA ARG A 418 -3.03 -19.56 -35.99
C ARG A 418 -3.80 -18.25 -35.82
N TYR A 419 -4.88 -18.28 -35.04
CA TYR A 419 -5.54 -17.07 -34.57
C TYR A 419 -4.54 -16.26 -33.73
N LEU A 420 -4.05 -15.16 -34.31
CA LEU A 420 -3.30 -14.13 -33.59
C LEU A 420 -4.34 -13.29 -32.83
N ILE A 421 -4.43 -13.49 -31.52
CA ILE A 421 -5.25 -12.63 -30.65
C ILE A 421 -4.58 -11.24 -30.57
N PRO A 422 -5.28 -10.13 -30.87
CA PRO A 422 -4.74 -8.77 -30.80
C PRO A 422 -4.26 -8.39 -29.40
N LYS A 423 -3.33 -7.42 -29.31
CA LYS A 423 -2.78 -6.90 -28.04
C LYS A 423 -3.83 -6.27 -27.11
N THR A 424 -5.03 -5.99 -27.59
CA THR A 424 -6.12 -5.27 -26.91
C THR A 424 -7.24 -6.16 -26.38
N ALA A 425 -7.18 -7.49 -26.58
CA ALA A 425 -8.35 -8.37 -26.41
C ALA A 425 -8.94 -8.48 -24.99
N PHE A 426 -8.24 -8.02 -23.94
CA PHE A 426 -8.75 -8.08 -22.56
C PHE A 426 -8.23 -6.90 -21.73
N PRO A 427 -9.13 -6.18 -21.02
CA PRO A 427 -8.80 -5.12 -20.07
C PRO A 427 -7.73 -5.52 -19.04
N ASP A 428 -6.92 -4.56 -18.58
CA ASP A 428 -5.82 -4.81 -17.63
C ASP A 428 -6.35 -5.26 -16.24
N ASN A 429 -7.59 -4.91 -15.90
CA ASN A 429 -8.31 -5.27 -14.67
C ASN A 429 -8.74 -6.76 -14.61
N TRP A 430 -8.54 -7.54 -15.68
CA TRP A 430 -8.80 -8.99 -15.71
C TRP A 430 -7.56 -9.83 -15.41
N LYS A 431 -6.40 -9.20 -15.23
CA LYS A 431 -5.21 -9.89 -14.75
C LYS A 431 -5.51 -10.52 -13.39
N VAL A 432 -4.96 -11.71 -13.17
CA VAL A 432 -5.07 -12.39 -11.88
C VAL A 432 -4.47 -11.47 -10.80
N PRO A 433 -5.22 -11.14 -9.73
CA PRO A 433 -4.72 -10.30 -8.65
C PRO A 433 -3.42 -10.85 -8.07
N GLN A 434 -2.39 -10.01 -7.99
CA GLN A 434 -1.05 -10.43 -7.56
C GLN A 434 -0.96 -10.69 -6.05
N ASP A 435 -1.87 -10.09 -5.29
CA ASP A 435 -2.07 -10.31 -3.85
C ASP A 435 -2.82 -11.61 -3.55
N GLY A 436 -3.38 -12.27 -4.57
CA GLY A 436 -4.17 -13.49 -4.42
C GLY A 436 -5.54 -13.25 -3.78
N ASP A 437 -5.98 -12.00 -3.68
CA ASP A 437 -7.30 -11.67 -3.15
C ASP A 437 -8.37 -11.84 -4.24
N PHE A 438 -9.26 -12.80 -4.03
CA PHE A 438 -10.36 -13.11 -4.92
C PHE A 438 -11.73 -12.69 -4.36
N ASP A 439 -11.77 -11.92 -3.26
CA ASP A 439 -13.04 -11.51 -2.64
C ASP A 439 -13.89 -10.64 -3.55
N PHE A 440 -13.28 -9.89 -4.47
CA PHE A 440 -13.99 -9.08 -5.47
C PHE A 440 -14.93 -9.92 -6.36
N LEU A 441 -14.63 -11.21 -6.59
CA LEU A 441 -15.45 -12.12 -7.39
C LEU A 441 -16.87 -12.29 -6.83
N LYS A 442 -17.06 -12.09 -5.51
CA LYS A 442 -18.38 -12.18 -4.86
C LYS A 442 -19.34 -11.06 -5.28
N ASN A 443 -18.81 -9.96 -5.80
CA ASN A 443 -19.56 -8.79 -6.19
C ASN A 443 -19.81 -8.72 -7.70
N LEU A 444 -19.32 -9.71 -8.47
CA LEU A 444 -19.53 -9.82 -9.91
C LEU A 444 -20.80 -10.62 -10.21
N ASP A 445 -21.41 -10.35 -11.36
CA ASP A 445 -22.52 -11.16 -11.84
C ASP A 445 -22.03 -12.48 -12.48
N PHE A 446 -22.97 -13.38 -12.75
CA PHE A 446 -22.65 -14.70 -13.29
C PHE A 446 -22.04 -14.64 -14.70
N GLU A 447 -22.46 -13.67 -15.50
CA GLU A 447 -22.02 -13.53 -16.89
C GLU A 447 -20.56 -13.06 -16.93
N GLU A 448 -20.21 -12.09 -16.09
CA GLU A 448 -18.85 -11.60 -15.93
C GLU A 448 -17.90 -12.68 -15.36
N LEU A 449 -18.38 -13.49 -14.40
CA LEU A 449 -17.63 -14.63 -13.89
C LEU A 449 -17.33 -15.67 -14.98
N GLN A 450 -18.29 -15.97 -15.85
CA GLN A 450 -18.09 -16.88 -16.98
C GLN A 450 -17.11 -16.31 -18.00
N MET A 451 -17.20 -15.01 -18.29
CA MET A 451 -16.29 -14.35 -19.23
C MET A 451 -14.85 -14.36 -18.70
N ARG A 452 -14.61 -13.99 -17.43
CA ARG A 452 -13.28 -14.06 -16.81
C ARG A 452 -12.70 -15.47 -16.81
N LEU A 453 -13.52 -16.49 -16.57
CA LEU A 453 -13.10 -17.89 -16.64
C LEU A 453 -12.70 -18.29 -18.07
N SER A 454 -13.44 -17.84 -19.08
CA SER A 454 -13.14 -18.12 -20.49
C SER A 454 -11.88 -17.40 -21.00
N ALA A 455 -11.57 -16.22 -20.44
CA ALA A 455 -10.41 -15.41 -20.79
C ALA A 455 -9.12 -15.83 -20.07
N LEU A 456 -9.20 -16.68 -19.04
CA LEU A 456 -8.06 -17.04 -18.20
C LEU A 456 -6.91 -17.68 -18.98
N ASP A 457 -7.22 -18.66 -19.84
CA ASP A 457 -6.20 -19.36 -20.65
C ASP A 457 -5.53 -18.42 -21.67
N PRO A 458 -6.26 -17.64 -22.50
CA PRO A 458 -5.66 -16.64 -23.38
C PRO A 458 -4.78 -15.62 -22.67
N MET A 459 -5.20 -15.16 -21.49
CA MET A 459 -4.46 -14.17 -20.71
C MET A 459 -3.16 -14.77 -20.13
N MET A 460 -3.22 -15.99 -19.61
CA MET A 460 -2.06 -16.71 -19.11
C MET A 460 -1.04 -16.95 -20.24
N GLU A 461 -1.49 -17.37 -21.43
CA GLU A 461 -0.59 -17.57 -22.58
C GLU A 461 0.12 -16.27 -23.00
N ARG A 462 -0.61 -15.14 -23.01
CA ARG A 462 -0.05 -13.81 -23.28
C ARG A 462 1.02 -13.44 -22.25
N GLU A 463 0.73 -13.61 -20.96
CA GLU A 463 1.67 -13.29 -19.88
C GLU A 463 2.93 -14.18 -19.94
N ILE A 464 2.76 -15.47 -20.23
CA ILE A 464 3.87 -16.40 -20.44
C ILE A 464 4.73 -15.97 -21.63
N GLU A 465 4.13 -15.55 -22.74
CA GLU A 465 4.86 -15.14 -23.94
C GLU A 465 5.63 -13.83 -23.71
N GLU A 466 5.04 -12.85 -23.02
CA GLU A 466 5.75 -11.64 -22.59
C GLU A 466 6.94 -11.97 -21.68
N LEU A 467 6.75 -12.90 -20.74
CA LEU A 467 7.81 -13.37 -19.87
C LEU A 467 8.93 -14.05 -20.67
N ARG A 468 8.58 -14.92 -21.64
CA ARG A 468 9.54 -15.58 -22.55
C ARG A 468 10.33 -14.58 -23.37
N GLN A 469 9.69 -13.54 -23.90
CA GLN A 469 10.35 -12.47 -24.64
C GLN A 469 11.31 -11.69 -23.74
N ARG A 470 10.88 -11.33 -22.53
CA ARG A 470 11.72 -10.63 -21.54
C ARG A 470 12.94 -11.45 -21.14
N TYR A 471 12.77 -12.75 -20.89
CA TYR A 471 13.90 -13.66 -20.59
C TYR A 471 14.83 -13.84 -21.78
N THR A 472 14.28 -13.93 -23.01
CA THR A 472 15.07 -14.02 -24.24
C THR A 472 15.93 -12.78 -24.44
N ALA A 473 15.36 -11.58 -24.26
CA ALA A 473 16.10 -10.33 -24.32
C ALA A 473 17.20 -10.25 -23.25
N LYS A 474 16.91 -10.67 -22.00
CA LYS A 474 17.90 -10.67 -20.91
C LYS A 474 19.04 -11.67 -21.13
N ARG A 475 18.79 -12.83 -21.73
CA ARG A 475 19.83 -13.84 -22.00
C ARG A 475 20.63 -13.58 -23.27
N GLN A 476 20.12 -12.78 -24.21
CA GLN A 476 20.76 -12.54 -25.51
C GLN A 476 22.21 -12.05 -25.39
N PRO A 477 22.56 -11.08 -24.53
CA PRO A 477 23.96 -10.64 -24.39
C PRO A 477 24.90 -11.74 -23.86
N ILE A 478 24.39 -12.65 -23.04
CA ILE A 478 25.16 -13.78 -22.51
C ILE A 478 25.42 -14.79 -23.62
N LEU A 479 24.39 -15.11 -24.42
CA LEU A 479 24.51 -16.00 -25.57
C LEU A 479 25.47 -15.44 -26.62
N ASP A 480 25.36 -14.15 -26.94
CA ASP A 480 26.27 -13.48 -27.88
C ASP A 480 27.72 -13.50 -27.38
N ALA A 481 27.93 -13.30 -26.08
CA ALA A 481 29.26 -13.37 -25.45
C ALA A 481 29.83 -14.80 -25.47
N MET A 482 28.99 -15.82 -25.24
CA MET A 482 29.37 -17.23 -25.32
C MET A 482 29.73 -17.63 -26.75
N ASP A 483 28.95 -17.21 -27.73
CA ASP A 483 29.19 -17.49 -29.15
C ASP A 483 30.47 -16.81 -29.65
N ALA A 484 30.71 -15.56 -29.25
CA ALA A 484 31.96 -14.86 -29.54
C ALA A 484 33.18 -15.59 -28.95
N LYS A 485 33.06 -16.13 -27.72
CA LYS A 485 34.12 -16.92 -27.09
C LYS A 485 34.35 -18.26 -27.79
N LYS A 486 33.29 -18.98 -28.17
CA LYS A 486 33.38 -20.25 -28.92
C LYS A 486 34.06 -20.06 -30.28
N ARG A 487 33.69 -19.02 -31.03
CA ARG A 487 34.32 -18.69 -32.32
C ARG A 487 35.81 -18.36 -32.17
N ARG A 488 36.20 -17.68 -31.09
CA ARG A 488 37.61 -17.39 -30.81
C ARG A 488 38.40 -18.65 -30.44
N GLN A 489 37.81 -19.60 -29.73
CA GLN A 489 38.47 -20.86 -29.35
C GLN A 489 38.58 -21.86 -30.51
N GLN A 490 37.71 -21.79 -31.52
CA GLN A 490 37.82 -22.62 -32.75
C GLN A 490 38.87 -22.11 -33.75
N ASN A 491 39.33 -20.86 -33.59
CA ASN A 491 40.33 -20.24 -34.47
C ASN A 491 41.76 -20.31 -33.91
N PHE A 492 41.96 -21.03 -32.80
CA PHE A 492 43.24 -21.48 -32.25
C PHE A 492 43.26 -23.00 -32.27
#